data_AF-A0A6L5ZL35-F1
#
_entry.id   AF-A0A6L5ZL35-F1
#
_cell.length_a   1.000
_cell.length_b   1.000
_cell.length_c   1.000
_cell.angle_alpha   90.00
_cell.angle_beta   90.00
_cell.angle_gamma   90.00
#
_symmetry.space_group_name_H-M   'P 1'
#
loop_
_entity.id
_entity.type
_entity.pdbx_description
1 polymer ?
#
loop_
_entity_poly.entity_id
_entity_poly.type
_entity_poly.pdbx_seq_one_letter_code
_entity_poly.pdbx_strand_id
1 'polypeptide(L)'
;MYRWNARVVMFLALVALIGPVAGRGLAMAATAPSVDISVDDGADRFVGTGGLVLPGTVADATRHEVAGCVECRWRLREPCDGVFAPGCIIILHACEGADEQLLRAWLSFNGGETWQNKGLICVSNDGPVTVAAAGIAISDDFERTMPPSRISYQPGRGVLPYLPVIFSSNQPGSVPPSTYSVAGQQVVLSPTPRWAWDFGDGAHLDTTSPGGFYPDSSVAHGYQRGGRFQVSVTTIWSATY
;
A
#
# COMPACT_ATOMS: atom_id res chain seq x y z
N MET A 1 7.56 19.07 -31.27
CA MET A 1 8.06 18.21 -30.18
C MET A 1 6.89 18.05 -29.20
N TYR A 2 6.02 17.05 -29.40
CA TYR A 2 4.78 16.91 -28.62
C TYR A 2 5.03 16.00 -27.43
N ARG A 3 4.87 16.54 -26.21
CA ARG A 3 4.91 15.82 -24.94
C ARG A 3 3.55 15.14 -24.74
N TRP A 4 3.55 13.81 -24.64
CA TRP A 4 2.40 13.02 -24.22
C TRP A 4 2.47 12.86 -22.70
N ASN A 5 1.47 13.37 -21.98
CA ASN A 5 1.39 13.23 -20.53
C ASN A 5 0.70 11.90 -20.19
N ALA A 6 1.47 10.85 -19.90
CA ALA A 6 0.97 9.69 -19.19
C ALA A 6 0.85 10.07 -17.71
N ARG A 7 -0.35 9.99 -17.13
CA ARG A 7 -0.57 10.14 -15.69
C ARG A 7 -0.75 8.74 -15.11
N VAL A 8 0.21 8.32 -14.29
CA VAL A 8 0.02 7.16 -13.41
C VAL A 8 -0.80 7.67 -12.23
N VAL A 9 -1.98 7.08 -12.00
CA VAL A 9 -2.80 7.33 -10.82
C VAL A 9 -2.94 6.00 -10.11
N MET A 10 -2.11 5.80 -9.08
CA MET A 10 -2.14 4.59 -8.26
C MET A 10 -3.11 4.79 -7.10
N PHE A 11 -4.06 3.86 -6.94
CA PHE A 11 -4.92 3.77 -5.77
C PHE A 11 -4.65 2.43 -5.11
N LEU A 12 -3.77 2.41 -4.10
CA LEU A 12 -3.64 1.28 -3.19
C LEU A 12 -4.86 1.27 -2.27
N ALA A 13 -5.92 0.61 -2.71
CA ALA A 13 -7.07 0.32 -1.86
C ALA A 13 -6.70 -0.88 -0.97
N LEU A 14 -6.36 -0.60 0.29
CA LEU A 14 -6.27 -1.62 1.34
C LEU A 14 -7.70 -2.05 1.66
N VAL A 15 -8.23 -3.01 0.89
CA VAL A 15 -9.61 -3.46 1.03
C VAL A 15 -9.68 -4.47 2.18
N ALA A 16 -10.11 -3.99 3.35
CA ALA A 16 -10.77 -4.84 4.33
C ALA A 16 -12.10 -5.33 3.73
N LEU A 17 -12.29 -6.66 3.69
CA LEU A 17 -13.48 -7.33 3.14
C LEU A 17 -14.78 -6.83 3.76
N ILE A 18 -15.58 -6.06 3.01
CA ILE A 18 -17.04 -5.94 3.20
C ILE A 18 -17.69 -5.97 1.81
N GLY A 19 -18.78 -6.75 1.67
CA GLY A 19 -19.45 -7.12 0.42
C GLY A 19 -20.04 -5.97 -0.44
N PRO A 20 -20.72 -6.30 -1.55
CA PRO A 20 -20.78 -5.44 -2.72
C PRO A 20 -21.78 -4.30 -2.56
N VAL A 21 -21.31 -3.07 -2.77
CA VAL A 21 -22.17 -1.93 -3.08
C VAL A 21 -21.79 -1.42 -4.46
N ALA A 22 -22.71 -1.60 -5.40
CA ALA A 22 -22.66 -0.94 -6.70
C ALA A 22 -22.86 0.57 -6.48
N GLY A 23 -21.86 1.39 -6.81
CA GLY A 23 -21.97 2.83 -6.67
C GLY A 23 -20.75 3.57 -7.19
N ARG A 24 -20.96 4.30 -8.29
CA ARG A 24 -20.13 5.34 -8.93
C ARG A 24 -18.91 5.83 -8.14
N GLY A 25 -17.75 5.78 -8.78
CA GLY A 25 -16.47 6.27 -8.27
C GLY A 25 -16.54 7.72 -7.82
N LEU A 26 -16.48 7.91 -6.50
CA LEU A 26 -16.04 9.14 -5.87
C LEU A 26 -14.53 8.98 -5.64
N ALA A 27 -13.74 9.92 -6.16
CA ALA A 27 -12.37 10.10 -5.74
C ALA A 27 -12.40 10.51 -4.25
N MET A 28 -12.27 9.54 -3.37
CA MET A 28 -11.98 9.80 -1.96
C MET A 28 -10.47 9.91 -1.82
N ALA A 29 -10.00 11.13 -1.57
CA ALA A 29 -8.72 11.31 -0.91
C ALA A 29 -8.85 10.72 0.50
N ALA A 30 -8.39 9.49 0.67
CA ALA A 30 -8.19 8.93 2.00
C ALA A 30 -6.95 9.60 2.58
N THR A 31 -7.12 10.65 3.37
CA THR A 31 -6.10 11.03 4.33
C THR A 31 -5.97 9.88 5.31
N ALA A 32 -4.85 9.14 5.25
CA ALA A 32 -4.48 8.27 6.36
C ALA A 32 -4.53 9.12 7.65
N PRO A 33 -5.08 8.59 8.76
CA PRO A 33 -4.98 9.30 10.02
C PRO A 33 -3.50 9.62 10.26
N SER A 34 -3.19 10.88 10.57
CA SER A 34 -1.83 11.28 10.91
C SER A 34 -1.39 10.44 12.11
N VAL A 35 -0.44 9.53 11.89
CA VAL A 35 0.18 8.78 12.97
C VAL A 35 1.19 9.70 13.62
N ASP A 36 0.85 10.21 14.81
CA ASP A 36 1.77 10.98 15.63
C ASP A 36 2.58 10.01 16.49
N ILE A 37 3.88 9.88 16.18
CA ILE A 37 4.84 9.21 17.04
C ILE A 37 5.52 10.31 17.85
N SER A 38 4.98 10.58 19.03
CA SER A 38 5.58 11.51 19.98
C SER A 38 6.48 10.76 20.97
N VAL A 39 7.62 11.37 21.29
CA VAL A 39 8.45 10.98 22.44
C VAL A 39 7.99 11.88 23.59
N ASP A 40 7.11 11.35 24.46
CA ASP A 40 6.60 12.09 25.62
C ASP A 40 7.57 11.92 26.82
N ASP A 41 7.78 12.99 27.60
CA ASP A 41 8.77 13.05 28.68
C ASP A 41 8.33 12.33 29.96
N GLY A 42 7.14 11.72 29.94
CA GLY A 42 6.59 10.89 30.99
C GLY A 42 6.59 9.39 30.65
N ALA A 43 7.71 8.71 30.84
CA ALA A 43 7.81 7.24 31.03
C ALA A 43 7.43 6.32 29.83
N ASP A 44 6.63 6.80 28.88
CA ASP A 44 6.31 6.15 27.62
C ASP A 44 7.38 6.51 26.57
N ARG A 45 8.20 5.54 26.16
CA ARG A 45 9.27 5.74 25.16
C ARG A 45 8.73 5.99 23.77
N PHE A 46 7.61 5.34 23.43
CA PHE A 46 6.87 5.60 22.20
C PHE A 46 5.38 5.57 22.49
N VAL A 47 4.64 6.50 21.90
CA VAL A 47 3.17 6.47 21.86
C VAL A 47 2.70 6.59 20.42
N GLY A 48 1.52 6.06 20.14
CA GLY A 48 0.90 6.25 18.84
C GLY A 48 -0.49 5.66 18.73
N THR A 49 -1.05 5.79 17.53
CA THR A 49 -2.40 5.38 17.20
C THR A 49 -2.43 4.48 15.97
N GLY A 50 -3.55 3.77 15.79
CA GLY A 50 -3.77 2.84 14.69
C GLY A 50 -3.02 1.52 14.85
N GLY A 51 -2.98 0.76 13.75
CA GLY A 51 -2.41 -0.56 13.72
C GLY A 51 -0.89 -0.55 13.89
N LEU A 52 -0.38 -1.48 14.69
CA LEU A 52 1.03 -1.66 14.98
C LEU A 52 1.50 -3.04 14.49
N VAL A 53 2.65 -3.09 13.79
CA VAL A 53 3.27 -4.35 13.38
C VAL A 53 4.10 -4.86 14.55
N LEU A 54 3.60 -5.93 15.18
CA LEU A 54 4.25 -6.56 16.32
C LEU A 54 5.25 -7.64 15.88
N PRO A 55 6.38 -7.80 16.60
CA PRO A 55 7.42 -8.76 16.25
C PRO A 55 6.92 -10.21 16.31
N GLY A 56 7.63 -11.12 15.63
CA GLY A 56 7.32 -12.56 15.57
C GLY A 56 7.24 -13.27 16.94
N THR A 57 7.82 -12.68 17.98
CA THR A 57 7.78 -13.18 19.37
C THR A 57 6.40 -13.04 20.02
N VAL A 58 5.53 -12.16 19.51
CA VAL A 58 4.15 -12.00 20.01
C VAL A 58 3.22 -13.04 19.35
N ALA A 59 2.28 -13.61 20.10
CA ALA A 59 1.31 -14.57 19.58
C ALA A 59 0.55 -14.06 18.35
N ASP A 60 0.36 -14.93 17.36
CA ASP A 60 -0.16 -14.57 16.04
C ASP A 60 -1.54 -13.90 16.06
N ALA A 61 -2.46 -14.39 16.88
CA ALA A 61 -3.79 -13.78 17.06
C ALA A 61 -3.71 -12.32 17.53
N THR A 62 -2.84 -12.03 18.50
CA THR A 62 -2.62 -10.66 18.98
C THR A 62 -2.02 -9.78 17.89
N ARG A 63 -1.09 -10.31 17.07
CA ARG A 63 -0.50 -9.53 15.97
C ARG A 63 -1.57 -9.12 14.95
N HIS A 64 -2.42 -10.06 14.55
CA HIS A 64 -3.51 -9.80 13.61
C HIS A 64 -4.54 -8.81 14.18
N GLU A 65 -4.93 -9.00 15.45
CA GLU A 65 -5.87 -8.11 16.14
C GLU A 65 -5.36 -6.65 16.17
N VAL A 66 -4.08 -6.48 16.50
CA VAL A 66 -3.44 -5.17 16.65
C VAL A 66 -3.18 -4.51 15.30
N ALA A 67 -2.72 -5.28 14.30
CA ALA A 67 -2.49 -4.75 12.96
C ALA A 67 -3.79 -4.26 12.30
N GLY A 68 -4.91 -4.96 12.51
CA GLY A 68 -6.22 -4.58 11.94
C GLY A 68 -6.94 -3.45 12.68
N CYS A 69 -6.39 -2.94 13.78
CA CYS A 69 -7.09 -2.03 14.67
C CYS A 69 -6.84 -0.55 14.31
N VAL A 70 -7.79 0.06 13.61
CA VAL A 70 -7.70 1.47 13.18
C VAL A 70 -7.82 2.44 14.35
N GLU A 71 -8.67 2.13 15.33
CA GLU A 71 -8.93 2.98 16.51
C GLU A 71 -7.98 2.68 17.69
N CYS A 72 -6.96 1.86 17.45
CA CYS A 72 -6.05 1.47 18.51
C CYS A 72 -5.22 2.64 19.00
N ARG A 73 -4.90 2.61 20.28
CA ARG A 73 -3.81 3.39 20.87
C ARG A 73 -2.81 2.44 21.48
N TRP A 74 -1.55 2.79 21.39
CA TRP A 74 -0.48 1.98 21.93
C TRP A 74 0.55 2.87 22.60
N ARG A 75 1.18 2.33 23.64
CA ARG A 75 2.32 2.95 24.30
C ARG A 75 3.34 1.87 24.64
N LEU A 76 4.60 2.18 24.36
CA LEU A 76 5.74 1.31 24.58
C LEU A 76 6.62 1.95 25.64
N ARG A 77 6.84 1.20 26.70
CA ARG A 77 7.47 1.66 27.92
C ARG A 77 8.74 0.92 28.22
N GLU A 78 9.58 1.49 29.07
CA GLU A 78 10.62 0.69 29.69
C GLU A 78 10.00 -0.51 30.44
N PRO A 79 10.62 -1.70 30.43
CA PRO A 79 10.04 -2.92 30.99
C PRO A 79 9.55 -2.81 32.45
N CYS A 80 10.22 -1.96 33.24
CA CYS A 80 9.94 -1.72 34.65
C CYS A 80 9.10 -0.45 34.92
N ASP A 81 8.75 0.33 33.90
CA ASP A 81 8.05 1.59 34.13
C ASP A 81 6.54 1.43 34.43
N GLY A 82 6.07 2.18 35.43
CA GLY A 82 4.69 2.16 35.92
C GLY A 82 4.32 0.95 36.78
N VAL A 83 5.31 0.17 37.21
CA VAL A 83 5.13 -0.94 38.16
C VAL A 83 5.65 -0.48 39.53
N PHE A 84 4.75 0.03 40.38
CA PHE A 84 4.98 0.08 41.84
C PHE A 84 4.93 -1.34 42.43
N ALA A 85 5.74 -2.26 41.90
CA ALA A 85 6.00 -3.53 42.56
C ALA A 85 7.44 -3.50 43.07
N PRO A 86 7.68 -3.67 44.37
CA PRO A 86 9.00 -4.07 44.84
C PRO A 86 9.31 -5.41 44.15
N GLY A 87 10.07 -5.40 43.05
CA GLY A 87 10.30 -6.62 42.27
C GLY A 87 10.91 -6.47 40.87
N CYS A 88 10.76 -5.33 40.17
CA CYS A 88 11.43 -5.13 38.88
C CYS A 88 12.84 -4.55 39.10
N ILE A 89 13.73 -5.35 39.68
CA ILE A 89 15.12 -4.96 40.00
C ILE A 89 16.05 -5.26 38.82
N ILE A 90 15.76 -6.32 38.06
CA ILE A 90 16.57 -6.75 36.92
C ILE A 90 15.69 -7.34 35.82
N ILE A 91 16.08 -7.09 34.58
CA ILE A 91 15.52 -7.72 33.39
C ILE A 91 16.53 -8.81 32.97
N LEU A 92 16.13 -10.08 33.05
CA LEU A 92 16.97 -11.22 32.62
C LEU A 92 16.80 -11.59 31.14
N HIS A 93 15.89 -10.91 30.44
CA HIS A 93 15.64 -11.11 29.03
C HIS A 93 16.27 -9.98 28.22
N ALA A 94 16.91 -10.35 27.11
CA ALA A 94 17.37 -9.43 26.09
C ALA A 94 16.71 -9.79 24.77
N CYS A 95 16.69 -8.82 23.86
CA CYS A 95 16.33 -9.08 22.49
C CYS A 95 17.46 -9.81 21.77
N GLU A 96 17.11 -10.61 20.77
CA GLU A 96 18.09 -11.36 19.98
C GLU A 96 18.84 -10.42 19.02
N GLY A 97 18.16 -9.41 18.47
CA GLY A 97 18.77 -8.40 17.63
C GLY A 97 19.65 -7.43 18.42
N ALA A 98 20.86 -7.17 17.92
CA ALA A 98 21.78 -6.20 18.50
C ALA A 98 21.24 -4.76 18.44
N ASP A 99 20.37 -4.47 17.48
CA ASP A 99 19.73 -3.17 17.28
C ASP A 99 18.28 -3.15 17.79
N GLU A 100 17.95 -4.05 18.71
CA GLU A 100 16.63 -4.12 19.34
C GLU A 100 16.68 -3.74 20.81
N GLN A 101 15.56 -3.20 21.29
CA GLN A 101 15.32 -2.83 22.66
C GLN A 101 14.09 -3.56 23.18
N LEU A 102 14.18 -4.02 24.43
CA LEU A 102 13.08 -4.67 25.12
C LEU A 102 12.17 -3.61 25.74
N LEU A 103 10.91 -3.57 25.33
CA LEU A 103 9.91 -2.62 25.82
C LEU A 103 8.66 -3.35 26.27
N ARG A 104 7.92 -2.75 27.21
CA ARG A 104 6.60 -3.24 27.61
C ARG A 104 5.53 -2.61 26.73
N ALA A 105 4.72 -3.46 26.08
CA ALA A 105 3.63 -3.02 25.24
C ALA A 105 2.31 -2.91 26.02
N TRP A 106 1.69 -1.75 25.94
CA TRP A 106 0.33 -1.51 26.39
C TRP A 106 -0.52 -1.11 25.19
N LEU A 107 -1.63 -1.81 25.00
CA LEU A 107 -2.53 -1.60 23.86
C LEU A 107 -3.94 -1.28 24.36
N SER A 108 -4.60 -0.35 23.68
CA SER A 108 -6.00 -0.01 23.86
C SER A 108 -6.73 -0.15 22.54
N PHE A 109 -7.79 -0.94 22.52
CA PHE A 109 -8.62 -1.19 21.33
C PHE A 109 -9.86 -0.28 21.26
N ASN A 110 -10.04 0.58 22.25
CA ASN A 110 -11.18 1.49 22.39
C ASN A 110 -10.72 2.93 22.61
N GLY A 111 -9.81 3.42 21.76
CA GLY A 111 -9.42 4.82 21.75
C GLY A 111 -8.70 5.31 23.01
N GLY A 112 -8.19 4.41 23.86
CA GLY A 112 -7.46 4.75 25.09
C GLY A 112 -8.26 4.61 26.39
N GLU A 113 -9.52 4.18 26.36
CA GLU A 113 -10.33 4.02 27.58
C GLU A 113 -9.85 2.84 28.45
N THR A 114 -9.54 1.70 27.82
CA THR A 114 -9.03 0.51 28.51
C THR A 114 -7.67 0.09 27.96
N TRP A 115 -6.73 -0.21 28.86
CA TRP A 115 -5.36 -0.58 28.50
C TRP A 115 -5.03 -1.99 28.92
N GLN A 116 -4.55 -2.79 27.98
CA GLN A 116 -4.11 -4.16 28.19
C GLN A 116 -2.59 -4.23 28.11
N ASN A 117 -1.96 -4.84 29.11
CA ASN A 117 -0.54 -5.16 29.09
C ASN A 117 -0.33 -6.43 28.25
N LYS A 118 0.38 -6.31 27.13
CA LYS A 118 0.69 -7.44 26.24
C LYS A 118 2.08 -8.03 26.49
N GLY A 119 2.73 -7.65 27.60
CA GLY A 119 4.02 -8.17 28.00
C GLY A 119 5.20 -7.38 27.43
N LEU A 120 6.36 -8.04 27.40
CA LEU A 120 7.60 -7.49 26.85
C LEU A 120 7.72 -7.88 25.38
N ILE A 121 8.11 -6.92 24.55
CA ILE A 121 8.32 -7.09 23.12
C ILE A 121 9.68 -6.51 22.73
N CYS A 122 10.27 -7.05 21.67
CA CYS A 122 11.47 -6.52 21.05
C CYS A 122 11.09 -5.58 19.93
N VAL A 123 11.63 -4.37 19.97
CA VAL A 123 11.36 -3.32 19.00
C VAL A 123 12.70 -2.79 18.51
N SER A 124 12.79 -2.43 17.23
CA SER A 124 13.98 -1.77 16.70
C SER A 124 14.34 -0.52 17.52
N ASN A 125 15.63 -0.21 17.62
CA ASN A 125 16.10 1.07 18.15
C ASN A 125 15.59 2.27 17.34
N ASP A 126 15.30 2.07 16.05
CA ASP A 126 14.67 3.08 15.18
C ASP A 126 13.18 3.30 15.51
N GLY A 127 12.61 2.45 16.36
CA GLY A 127 11.25 2.55 16.85
C GLY A 127 10.28 1.52 16.25
N PRO A 128 9.02 1.57 16.69
CA PRO A 128 7.97 0.67 16.24
C PRO A 128 7.54 0.97 14.80
N VAL A 129 7.18 -0.08 14.04
CA VAL A 129 6.63 0.05 12.69
C VAL A 129 5.11 0.02 12.76
N THR A 130 4.46 1.10 12.34
CA THR A 130 3.00 1.12 12.21
C THR A 130 2.55 0.56 10.87
N VAL A 131 1.33 0.02 10.81
CA VAL A 131 0.76 -0.52 9.57
C VAL A 131 0.65 0.57 8.50
N ALA A 132 0.32 1.80 8.90
CA ALA A 132 0.28 2.94 7.99
C ALA A 132 1.67 3.28 7.42
N ALA A 133 2.70 3.35 8.27
CA ALA A 133 4.06 3.64 7.81
C ALA A 133 4.60 2.54 6.89
N ALA A 134 4.37 1.27 7.24
CA ALA A 134 4.73 0.13 6.38
C ALA A 134 4.00 0.21 5.03
N GLY A 135 2.71 0.51 5.03
CA GLY A 135 1.91 0.67 3.81
C GLY A 135 2.44 1.78 2.90
N ILE A 136 2.79 2.94 3.47
CA ILE A 136 3.38 4.06 2.71
C ILE A 136 4.74 3.64 2.12
N ALA A 137 5.62 3.04 2.93
CA ALA A 137 6.95 2.63 2.46
C ALA A 137 6.88 1.59 1.32
N ILE A 138 6.00 0.60 1.45
CA ILE A 138 5.77 -0.42 0.41
C ILE A 138 5.17 0.22 -0.84
N SER A 139 4.19 1.12 -0.68
CA SER A 139 3.58 1.87 -1.79
C SER A 139 4.62 2.66 -2.58
N ASP A 140 5.44 3.46 -1.88
CA ASP A 140 6.45 4.32 -2.49
C ASP A 140 7.53 3.51 -3.23
N ASP A 141 7.96 2.39 -2.66
CA ASP A 141 8.93 1.50 -3.30
C ASP A 141 8.33 0.85 -4.56
N PHE A 142 7.10 0.37 -4.46
CA PHE A 142 6.39 -0.22 -5.59
C PHE A 142 6.19 0.78 -6.73
N GLU A 143 5.81 2.02 -6.44
CA GLU A 143 5.67 3.09 -7.44
C GLU A 143 6.98 3.38 -8.19
N ARG A 144 8.11 3.36 -7.48
CA ARG A 144 9.43 3.64 -8.07
C ARG A 144 9.94 2.51 -8.94
N THR A 145 9.56 1.28 -8.65
CA THR A 145 10.02 0.08 -9.36
C THR A 145 9.18 -0.23 -10.60
N MET A 146 7.95 0.29 -10.68
CA MET A 146 7.05 0.05 -11.81
C MET A 146 7.47 0.76 -13.10
N PRO A 147 7.47 0.06 -14.26
CA PRO A 147 7.79 0.69 -15.53
C PRO A 147 6.70 1.72 -15.92
N PRO A 148 7.10 2.91 -16.40
CA PRO A 148 6.14 3.93 -16.81
C PRO A 148 5.39 3.49 -18.08
N SER A 149 4.10 3.81 -18.16
CA SER A 149 3.30 3.57 -19.36
C SER A 149 3.80 4.41 -20.54
N ARG A 150 4.04 3.76 -21.68
CA ARG A 150 4.41 4.43 -22.94
C ARG A 150 3.50 3.92 -24.03
N ILE A 151 2.58 4.74 -24.52
CA ILE A 151 1.64 4.32 -25.55
C ILE A 151 2.37 4.13 -26.90
N SER A 152 2.16 2.98 -27.54
CA SER A 152 2.46 2.75 -28.95
C SER A 152 1.20 2.29 -29.69
N TYR A 153 1.15 2.50 -31.00
CA TYR A 153 -0.01 2.15 -31.81
C TYR A 153 0.36 1.71 -33.23
N GLN A 154 -0.55 0.97 -33.87
CA GLN A 154 -0.42 0.52 -35.25
C GLN A 154 -1.74 0.71 -36.04
N PRO A 155 -1.68 1.18 -37.29
CA PRO A 155 -0.47 1.57 -38.03
C PRO A 155 0.08 2.92 -37.56
N GLY A 156 1.41 3.07 -37.55
CA GLY A 156 2.06 4.30 -37.07
C GLY A 156 1.88 5.53 -37.98
N ARG A 157 1.33 5.35 -39.19
CA ARG A 157 0.98 6.40 -40.15
C ARG A 157 -0.20 5.94 -41.01
N GLY A 158 -0.94 6.91 -41.58
CA GLY A 158 -1.97 6.61 -42.56
C GLY A 158 -3.18 5.87 -41.97
N VAL A 159 -3.54 6.17 -40.72
CA VAL A 159 -4.77 5.66 -40.10
C VAL A 159 -5.95 6.12 -40.95
N LEU A 160 -6.65 5.17 -41.56
CA LEU A 160 -7.86 5.43 -42.31
C LEU A 160 -9.06 5.44 -41.36
N PRO A 161 -10.04 6.33 -41.57
CA PRO A 161 -11.33 6.23 -40.90
C PRO A 161 -11.91 4.83 -41.06
N TYR A 162 -12.58 4.33 -40.02
CA TYR A 162 -13.22 3.01 -39.95
C TYR A 162 -12.28 1.79 -39.93
N LEU A 163 -10.95 1.98 -39.96
CA LEU A 163 -10.01 0.90 -39.67
C LEU A 163 -9.54 0.97 -38.20
N PRO A 164 -9.48 -0.17 -37.49
CA PRO A 164 -9.05 -0.20 -36.10
C PRO A 164 -7.55 0.11 -36.01
N VAL A 165 -7.23 1.02 -35.10
CA VAL A 165 -5.87 1.25 -34.61
C VAL A 165 -5.67 0.36 -33.39
N ILE A 166 -4.61 -0.45 -33.41
CA ILE A 166 -4.21 -1.30 -32.29
C ILE A 166 -3.32 -0.49 -31.36
N PHE A 167 -3.53 -0.57 -30.05
CA PHE A 167 -2.75 0.14 -29.03
C PHE A 167 -2.06 -0.82 -28.07
N SER A 168 -0.93 -0.38 -27.53
CA SER A 168 -0.20 -1.02 -26.44
C SER A 168 0.24 0.05 -25.44
N SER A 169 0.07 -0.24 -24.15
CA SER A 169 0.60 0.58 -23.05
C SER A 169 2.11 0.38 -22.83
N ASN A 170 2.70 -0.64 -23.48
CA ASN A 170 4.05 -1.15 -23.26
C ASN A 170 4.38 -1.51 -21.80
N GLN A 171 3.34 -1.81 -21.02
CA GLN A 171 3.49 -2.36 -19.68
C GLN A 171 3.34 -3.88 -19.70
N PRO A 172 3.96 -4.58 -18.73
CA PRO A 172 3.76 -6.02 -18.60
C PRO A 172 2.32 -6.34 -18.21
N GLY A 173 1.75 -7.41 -18.81
CA GLY A 173 0.41 -7.90 -18.48
C GLY A 173 0.31 -8.55 -17.10
N SER A 174 1.45 -8.96 -16.54
CA SER A 174 1.59 -9.55 -15.22
C SER A 174 2.89 -9.07 -14.57
N VAL A 175 2.85 -8.80 -13.27
CA VAL A 175 4.05 -8.47 -12.49
C VAL A 175 4.27 -9.58 -11.47
N PRO A 176 5.52 -10.04 -11.27
CA PRO A 176 5.83 -11.04 -10.27
C PRO A 176 5.53 -10.53 -8.85
N PRO A 177 5.14 -11.42 -7.91
CA PRO A 177 5.02 -11.05 -6.51
C PRO A 177 6.34 -10.48 -5.97
N SER A 178 6.24 -9.46 -5.12
CA SER A 178 7.38 -8.80 -4.49
C SER A 178 7.36 -9.03 -2.99
N THR A 179 8.50 -9.37 -2.40
CA THR A 179 8.60 -9.66 -0.96
C THR A 179 9.21 -8.47 -0.23
N TYR A 180 8.52 -7.99 0.80
CA TYR A 180 8.94 -6.91 1.67
C TYR A 180 9.22 -7.44 3.07
N SER A 181 10.24 -6.89 3.75
CA SER A 181 10.49 -7.17 5.17
C SER A 181 9.96 -6.01 6.01
N VAL A 182 8.97 -6.27 6.86
CA VAL A 182 8.33 -5.27 7.73
C VAL A 182 8.46 -5.77 9.17
N ALA A 183 9.24 -5.07 9.99
CA ALA A 183 9.51 -5.46 11.39
C ALA A 183 9.91 -6.94 11.54
N GLY A 184 10.75 -7.45 10.63
CA GLY A 184 11.23 -8.84 10.62
C GLY A 184 10.24 -9.87 10.06
N GLN A 185 9.07 -9.44 9.58
CA GLN A 185 8.08 -10.30 8.93
C GLN A 185 8.12 -10.13 7.41
N GLN A 186 7.95 -11.23 6.68
CA GLN A 186 7.84 -11.18 5.23
C GLN A 186 6.39 -10.92 4.82
N VAL A 187 6.20 -9.88 4.01
CA VAL A 187 4.93 -9.51 3.39
C VAL A 187 5.07 -9.73 1.89
N VAL A 188 4.18 -10.50 1.28
CA VAL A 188 4.25 -10.82 -0.16
C VAL A 188 3.19 -10.02 -0.90
N LEU A 189 3.61 -9.00 -1.63
CA LEU A 189 2.73 -8.18 -2.44
C LEU A 189 2.46 -8.84 -3.79
N SER A 190 1.20 -9.12 -4.09
CA SER A 190 0.77 -9.68 -5.38
C SER A 190 -0.02 -8.65 -6.19
N PRO A 191 0.64 -7.85 -7.05
CA PRO A 191 0.00 -6.78 -7.81
C PRO A 191 -0.79 -7.30 -9.02
N THR A 192 -1.96 -6.71 -9.25
CA THR A 192 -2.84 -6.96 -10.39
C THR A 192 -3.14 -5.63 -11.10
N PRO A 193 -2.66 -5.45 -12.34
CA PRO A 193 -2.93 -4.24 -13.12
C PRO A 193 -4.29 -4.25 -13.82
N ARG A 194 -4.82 -3.05 -14.06
CA ARG A 194 -5.91 -2.76 -15.00
C ARG A 194 -5.57 -1.50 -15.79
N TRP A 195 -6.05 -1.40 -17.01
CA TRP A 195 -5.83 -0.26 -17.89
C TRP A 195 -7.15 0.38 -18.28
N ALA A 196 -7.24 1.69 -18.07
CA ALA A 196 -8.34 2.52 -18.53
C ALA A 196 -7.83 3.41 -19.67
N TRP A 197 -8.32 3.15 -20.87
CA TRP A 197 -7.98 3.90 -22.09
C TRP A 197 -9.02 4.98 -22.37
N ASP A 198 -8.54 6.15 -22.77
CA ASP A 198 -9.32 7.22 -23.39
C ASP A 198 -8.73 7.47 -24.78
N PHE A 199 -9.54 7.27 -25.82
CA PHE A 199 -9.09 7.41 -27.21
C PHE A 199 -9.13 8.85 -27.72
N GLY A 200 -9.59 9.81 -26.91
CA GLY A 200 -9.58 11.24 -27.23
C GLY A 200 -10.72 11.70 -28.15
N ASP A 201 -11.66 10.82 -28.49
CA ASP A 201 -12.90 11.11 -29.22
C ASP A 201 -14.16 10.88 -28.38
N GLY A 202 -13.98 10.66 -27.06
CA GLY A 202 -15.04 10.32 -26.10
C GLY A 202 -15.23 8.82 -25.89
N ALA A 203 -14.61 7.95 -26.70
CA ALA A 203 -14.59 6.52 -26.46
C ALA A 203 -13.57 6.14 -25.39
N HIS A 204 -13.96 5.16 -24.56
CA HIS A 204 -13.14 4.65 -23.46
C HIS A 204 -13.14 3.13 -23.45
N LEU A 205 -12.09 2.52 -22.90
CA LEU A 205 -11.99 1.08 -22.72
C LEU A 205 -11.29 0.74 -21.40
N ASP A 206 -12.00 0.06 -20.51
CA ASP A 206 -11.43 -0.59 -19.33
C ASP A 206 -11.08 -2.04 -19.66
N THR A 207 -9.85 -2.46 -19.36
CA THR A 207 -9.36 -3.80 -19.70
C THR A 207 -8.33 -4.32 -18.70
N THR A 208 -8.16 -5.63 -18.66
CA THR A 208 -7.09 -6.33 -17.93
C THR A 208 -5.96 -6.78 -18.86
N SER A 209 -5.94 -6.28 -20.11
CA SER A 209 -4.84 -6.47 -21.06
C SER A 209 -4.08 -5.15 -21.25
N PRO A 210 -2.74 -5.15 -21.25
CA PRO A 210 -1.95 -3.96 -21.58
C PRO A 210 -2.11 -3.51 -23.04
N GLY A 211 -2.78 -4.31 -23.88
CA GLY A 211 -2.72 -4.20 -25.33
C GLY A 211 -1.46 -4.84 -25.88
N GLY A 212 -1.22 -4.65 -27.18
CA GLY A 212 -0.10 -5.29 -27.85
C GLY A 212 0.13 -4.75 -29.25
N PHE A 213 0.91 -5.50 -30.01
CA PHE A 213 1.07 -5.27 -31.44
C PHE A 213 0.38 -6.41 -32.19
N TYR A 214 -0.03 -6.14 -33.43
CA TYR A 214 -0.64 -7.16 -34.28
C TYR A 214 0.18 -8.48 -34.24
N PRO A 215 -0.45 -9.65 -34.04
CA PRO A 215 -1.90 -9.91 -34.11
C PRO A 215 -2.71 -9.64 -32.83
N ASP A 216 -2.08 -9.20 -31.73
CA ASP A 216 -2.82 -8.81 -30.52
C ASP A 216 -3.64 -7.55 -30.81
N SER A 217 -4.96 -7.68 -30.72
CA SER A 217 -5.94 -6.60 -30.91
C SER A 217 -6.82 -6.41 -29.67
N SER A 218 -6.36 -6.87 -28.51
CA SER A 218 -7.08 -6.76 -27.23
C SER A 218 -7.36 -5.31 -26.83
N VAL A 219 -6.59 -4.36 -27.34
CA VAL A 219 -6.88 -2.92 -27.30
C VAL A 219 -6.84 -2.39 -28.72
N ALA A 220 -8.01 -2.14 -29.29
CA ALA A 220 -8.16 -1.57 -30.62
C ALA A 220 -9.33 -0.58 -30.66
N HIS A 221 -9.19 0.50 -31.44
CA HIS A 221 -10.24 1.50 -31.62
C HIS A 221 -10.30 2.01 -33.05
N GLY A 222 -11.51 2.12 -33.59
CA GLY A 222 -11.77 2.63 -34.93
C GLY A 222 -12.34 4.04 -34.88
N TYR A 223 -11.64 5.00 -35.50
CA TYR A 223 -12.09 6.39 -35.56
C TYR A 223 -13.10 6.60 -36.70
N GLN A 224 -14.21 7.27 -36.41
CA GLN A 224 -15.26 7.55 -37.41
C GLN A 224 -14.90 8.71 -38.35
N ARG A 225 -14.01 9.60 -37.92
CA ARG A 225 -13.61 10.80 -38.68
C ARG A 225 -12.10 10.95 -38.64
N GLY A 226 -11.54 11.46 -39.72
CA GLY A 226 -10.14 11.89 -39.73
C GLY A 226 -9.93 13.08 -38.81
N GLY A 227 -8.86 13.04 -38.01
CA GLY A 227 -8.57 14.09 -37.03
C GLY A 227 -7.31 13.79 -36.23
N ARG A 228 -6.95 14.72 -35.33
CA ARG A 228 -5.95 14.48 -34.29
C ARG A 228 -6.67 14.15 -32.99
N PHE A 229 -6.34 13.00 -32.41
CA PHE A 229 -6.91 12.53 -31.15
C PHE A 229 -5.80 12.38 -30.11
N GLN A 230 -6.08 12.81 -28.89
CA GLN A 230 -5.16 12.67 -27.78
C GLN A 230 -5.50 11.41 -26.99
N VAL A 231 -4.81 10.32 -27.28
CA VAL A 231 -4.99 9.05 -26.57
C VAL A 231 -4.26 9.10 -25.23
N SER A 232 -4.90 8.62 -24.18
CA SER A 232 -4.30 8.44 -22.86
C SER A 232 -4.63 7.07 -22.27
N VAL A 233 -3.77 6.61 -21.35
CA VAL A 233 -3.98 5.37 -20.60
C VAL A 233 -3.66 5.64 -19.14
N THR A 234 -4.53 5.17 -18.26
CA THR A 234 -4.32 5.15 -16.81
C THR A 234 -4.18 3.70 -16.37
N THR A 235 -3.08 3.38 -15.70
CA THR A 235 -2.84 2.05 -15.14
C THR A 235 -3.19 2.07 -13.67
N ILE A 236 -4.08 1.18 -13.26
CA ILE A 236 -4.58 1.03 -11.90
C ILE A 236 -4.00 -0.27 -11.36
N TRP A 237 -3.34 -0.20 -10.20
CA TRP A 237 -2.75 -1.36 -9.54
C TRP A 237 -3.52 -1.67 -8.26
N SER A 238 -4.01 -2.89 -8.14
CA SER A 238 -4.54 -3.45 -6.89
C SER A 238 -3.62 -4.55 -6.41
N ALA A 239 -3.44 -4.72 -5.11
CA ALA A 239 -2.59 -5.78 -4.59
C ALA A 239 -3.22 -6.47 -3.37
N THR A 240 -2.84 -7.73 -3.18
CA THR A 240 -3.13 -8.53 -1.98
C THR A 240 -1.82 -8.86 -1.26
N TYR A 241 -1.88 -9.02 0.06
CA TYR A 241 -0.75 -9.36 0.92
C TYR A 241 -1.09 -10.46 1.93
#